data_AF-A0A1M3N2D8-F1
#
_entry.id   AF-A0A1M3N2D8-F1
#
_cell.length_a   1.000
_cell.length_b   1.000
_cell.length_c   1.000
_cell.angle_alpha   90.00
_cell.angle_beta   90.00
_cell.angle_gamma   90.00
#
_symmetry.space_group_name_H-M   'P 1'
#
loop_
_entity.id
_entity.type
_entity.pdbx_description
1 polymer ?
#
loop_
_entity_poly.entity_id
_entity_poly.type
_entity_poly.pdbx_seq_one_letter_code
_entity_poly.pdbx_strand_id
1 'polypeptide(L)'
;MRNFTTARSAGYRRDFYGTSSSAAIVAGAAALVLSAKPSLSEADVRRILVETADKVGGVPYDASGHHPLMGYGRVNVAAAVARALAG
;
A
#
# COMPACT_ATOMS: atom_id res chain seq x y z
N MET A 1 11.60 -3.10 9.33
CA MET A 1 11.74 -1.89 8.48
C MET A 1 11.51 -0.67 9.35
N ARG A 2 12.45 0.28 9.36
CA ARG A 2 12.47 1.45 10.27
C ARG A 2 12.26 2.72 9.43
N ASN A 3 11.18 3.45 9.66
CA ASN A 3 10.89 4.73 9.00
C ASN A 3 11.32 5.89 9.90
N PHE A 4 12.02 6.87 9.32
CA PHE A 4 12.49 8.09 9.99
C PHE A 4 11.84 9.32 9.36
N THR A 5 11.40 10.30 10.16
CA THR A 5 11.03 11.64 9.69
C THR A 5 11.40 12.71 10.74
N THR A 6 11.75 13.91 10.26
CA THR A 6 12.40 15.00 11.00
C THR A 6 11.41 15.87 11.77
N ALA A 7 11.64 16.08 13.08
CA ALA A 7 10.93 17.08 13.87
C ALA A 7 11.50 18.49 13.65
N ARG A 8 10.66 19.53 13.80
CA ARG A 8 10.96 20.98 13.72
C ARG A 8 11.82 21.47 14.91
N SER A 9 12.87 20.72 15.23
CA SER A 9 13.99 21.02 16.13
C SER A 9 14.84 19.74 16.23
N ALA A 10 15.64 19.47 15.19
CA ALA A 10 16.72 18.47 15.17
C ALA A 10 16.49 17.20 16.03
N GLY A 11 15.37 16.49 15.82
CA GLY A 11 15.04 15.29 16.57
C GLY A 11 14.24 14.28 15.75
N TYR A 12 14.58 12.99 15.90
CA TYR A 12 13.80 11.88 15.35
C TYR A 12 12.78 11.43 16.40
N ARG A 13 11.48 11.62 16.13
CA ARG A 13 10.43 11.06 16.98
C ARG A 13 10.18 9.60 16.59
N ARG A 14 10.16 8.70 17.58
CA ARG A 14 9.95 7.25 17.39
C ARG A 14 8.47 6.85 17.40
N ASP A 15 7.56 7.83 17.45
CA ASP A 15 6.16 7.61 17.80
C ASP A 15 5.21 8.05 16.68
N PHE A 16 5.48 7.60 15.46
CA PHE A 16 4.57 7.81 14.34
C PHE A 16 3.86 6.49 14.01
N TYR A 17 2.89 6.16 14.87
CA TYR A 17 1.93 5.09 14.66
C TYR A 17 0.55 5.74 14.55
N GLY A 18 -0.05 5.59 13.38
CA GLY A 18 -1.35 6.13 13.03
C GLY A 18 -1.67 5.83 11.57
N THR A 19 -2.94 5.58 11.27
CA THR A 19 -3.46 5.23 9.94
C THR A 19 -3.10 6.24 8.83
N SER A 20 -2.71 7.48 9.18
CA SER A 20 -2.27 8.52 8.23
C SER A 20 -1.00 8.17 7.43
N SER A 21 -0.08 7.35 7.97
CA SER A 21 1.13 6.95 7.23
C SER A 21 0.83 5.96 6.11
N SER A 22 -0.21 5.13 6.29
CA SER A 22 -0.63 4.16 5.29
C SER A 22 -1.19 4.84 4.05
N ALA A 23 -1.84 6.01 4.20
CA ALA A 23 -2.35 6.79 3.07
C ALA A 23 -1.22 7.29 2.15
N ALA A 24 -0.12 7.82 2.72
CA ALA A 24 1.04 8.27 1.93
C ALA A 24 1.75 7.12 1.20
N ILE A 25 1.85 5.95 1.84
CA ILE A 25 2.44 4.75 1.24
C ILE A 25 1.58 4.25 0.07
N VAL A 26 0.25 4.21 0.23
CA VAL A 26 -0.68 3.82 -0.85
C VAL A 26 -0.64 4.83 -1.99
N ALA A 27 -0.57 6.13 -1.69
CA ALA A 27 -0.44 7.17 -2.72
C ALA A 27 0.86 7.01 -3.53
N GLY A 28 1.99 6.73 -2.87
CA GLY A 28 3.25 6.43 -3.56
C GLY A 28 3.20 5.14 -4.38
N ALA A 29 2.54 4.09 -3.87
CA ALA A 29 2.34 2.85 -4.61
C ALA A 29 1.49 3.05 -5.87
N ALA A 30 0.39 3.80 -5.76
CA ALA A 30 -0.48 4.15 -6.88
C ALA A 30 0.28 4.98 -7.93
N ALA A 31 1.09 5.96 -7.50
CA ALA A 31 1.93 6.74 -8.39
C ALA A 31 2.94 5.88 -9.16
N LEU A 32 3.55 4.86 -8.52
CA LEU A 32 4.48 3.96 -9.19
C LEU A 32 3.78 3.04 -10.20
N VAL A 33 2.58 2.54 -9.86
CA VAL A 33 1.74 1.75 -10.78
C VAL A 33 1.35 2.58 -12.00
N LEU A 34 0.93 3.83 -11.80
CA LEU A 34 0.61 4.75 -12.90
C LEU A 34 1.85 5.12 -13.72
N SER A 35 3.01 5.29 -13.08
CA SER A 35 4.26 5.53 -13.80
C SER A 35 4.67 4.34 -14.67
N ALA A 36 4.36 3.12 -14.25
CA ALA A 36 4.62 1.91 -15.03
C ALA A 36 3.63 1.73 -16.19
N LYS A 37 2.36 2.11 -16.00
CA LYS A 37 1.33 2.06 -17.04
C LYS A 37 0.35 3.25 -16.89
N PRO A 38 0.61 4.37 -17.58
CA PRO A 38 -0.18 5.60 -17.42
C PRO A 38 -1.58 5.52 -18.02
N SER A 39 -1.88 4.47 -18.79
CA SER A 39 -3.21 4.19 -19.36
C SER A 39 -4.17 3.48 -18.39
N LEU A 40 -3.74 3.18 -17.15
CA LEU A 40 -4.61 2.59 -16.13
C LEU A 40 -5.58 3.63 -15.55
N SER A 41 -6.84 3.22 -15.38
CA SER A 41 -7.84 3.98 -14.64
C SER A 41 -7.59 3.90 -13.13
N GLU A 42 -8.10 4.87 -12.37
CA GLU A 42 -8.15 4.80 -10.90
C GLU A 42 -8.73 3.46 -10.40
N ALA A 43 -9.78 2.98 -11.06
CA ALA A 43 -10.41 1.70 -10.72
C ALA A 43 -9.47 0.52 -10.93
N ASP A 44 -8.66 0.53 -11.99
CA ASP A 44 -7.67 -0.50 -12.26
C ASP A 44 -6.51 -0.45 -11.28
N VAL A 45 -6.01 0.75 -10.96
CA VAL A 45 -4.95 0.93 -9.96
C VAL A 45 -5.42 0.40 -8.61
N ARG A 46 -6.64 0.77 -8.17
CA ARG A 46 -7.25 0.24 -6.95
C ARG A 46 -7.36 -1.28 -6.99
N ARG A 47 -7.84 -1.85 -8.09
CA ARG A 47 -8.00 -3.29 -8.24
C ARG A 47 -6.65 -4.02 -8.16
N ILE A 48 -5.64 -3.52 -8.87
CA ILE A 48 -4.28 -4.07 -8.83
C ILE A 48 -3.72 -4.03 -7.41
N LEU A 49 -3.86 -2.90 -6.70
CA LEU A 49 -3.38 -2.78 -5.33
C LEU A 49 -4.09 -3.74 -4.36
N VAL A 50 -5.38 -4.00 -4.58
CA VAL A 50 -6.17 -4.97 -3.80
C VAL A 50 -5.78 -6.41 -4.11
N GLU A 51 -5.69 -6.79 -5.39
CA GLU A 51 -5.35 -8.15 -5.82
C GLU A 51 -3.91 -8.55 -5.44
N THR A 52 -3.01 -7.57 -5.35
CA THR A 52 -1.59 -7.81 -5.06
C THR A 52 -1.25 -7.62 -3.59
N ALA A 53 -2.21 -7.24 -2.74
CA ALA A 53 -1.99 -7.11 -1.32
C ALA A 53 -1.64 -8.46 -0.68
N ASP A 54 -0.61 -8.43 0.17
CA ASP A 54 -0.12 -9.58 0.92
C ASP A 54 -0.96 -9.77 2.19
N LYS A 55 -1.57 -10.94 2.35
CA LYS A 55 -2.38 -11.26 3.52
C LYS A 55 -1.47 -11.41 4.75
N VAL A 56 -1.46 -10.40 5.61
CA VAL A 56 -0.63 -10.34 6.81
C VAL A 56 -1.45 -10.47 8.09
N GLY A 57 -0.78 -10.75 9.21
CA GLY A 57 -1.39 -10.74 10.54
C GLY A 57 -1.87 -12.11 11.03
N GLY A 58 -1.74 -13.19 10.23
CA GLY A 58 -2.16 -14.54 10.63
C GLY A 58 -3.66 -14.66 10.90
N VAL A 59 -4.45 -13.69 10.45
CA VAL A 59 -5.90 -13.63 10.61
C VAL A 59 -6.59 -14.18 9.36
N PRO A 60 -7.75 -14.83 9.49
CA PRO A 60 -8.53 -15.29 8.36
C PRO A 60 -9.15 -14.10 7.64
N TYR A 61 -8.87 -13.96 6.34
CA TYR A 61 -9.54 -12.98 5.47
C TYR A 61 -10.84 -13.60 4.96
N ASP A 62 -11.86 -12.76 4.72
CA ASP A 62 -13.14 -13.22 4.19
C ASP A 62 -13.04 -13.76 2.74
N ALA A 63 -14.17 -14.23 2.20
CA ALA A 63 -14.24 -14.76 0.83
C ALA A 63 -13.84 -13.72 -0.25
N SER A 64 -13.93 -12.43 0.07
CA SER A 64 -13.51 -11.32 -0.78
C SER A 64 -12.04 -10.93 -0.56
N GLY A 65 -11.32 -11.63 0.33
CA GLY A 65 -9.95 -11.34 0.70
C GLY A 65 -9.80 -10.09 1.58
N HIS A 66 -10.87 -9.67 2.27
CA HIS A 66 -10.90 -8.50 3.14
C HIS A 66 -10.95 -8.91 4.62
N HIS A 67 -10.34 -8.10 5.48
CA HIS A 67 -10.37 -8.25 6.92
C HIS A 67 -10.69 -6.89 7.56
N PRO A 68 -11.63 -6.80 8.52
CA PRO A 68 -12.12 -5.53 9.06
C PRO A 68 -11.02 -4.66 9.69
N LEU A 69 -9.94 -5.27 10.20
CA LEU A 69 -8.81 -4.55 10.79
C LEU A 69 -7.61 -4.35 9.84
N MET A 70 -7.51 -5.15 8.76
CA MET A 70 -6.31 -5.22 7.91
C MET A 70 -6.60 -4.88 6.45
N GLY A 71 -7.86 -4.59 6.10
CA GLY A 71 -8.28 -4.38 4.73
C GLY A 71 -8.00 -5.62 3.88
N TYR A 72 -7.43 -5.42 2.70
CA TYR A 72 -6.98 -6.52 1.82
C TYR A 72 -5.57 -7.04 2.17
N GLY A 73 -4.98 -6.55 3.25
CA GLY A 73 -3.64 -6.89 3.68
C GLY A 73 -2.63 -5.77 3.40
N ARG A 74 -1.36 -6.12 3.42
CA ARG A 74 -0.24 -5.19 3.24
C ARG A 74 0.01 -4.95 1.76
N VAL A 75 0.08 -3.68 1.35
CA VAL A 75 0.41 -3.30 -0.04
C VAL A 75 1.74 -3.90 -0.47
N ASN A 76 1.74 -4.61 -1.60
CA ASN A 76 2.94 -5.10 -2.26
C ASN A 76 3.16 -4.36 -3.57
N VAL A 77 3.97 -3.30 -3.51
CA VAL A 77 4.21 -2.42 -4.65
C VAL A 77 4.90 -3.15 -5.82
N ALA A 78 5.81 -4.09 -5.53
CA ALA A 78 6.51 -4.85 -6.56
C ALA A 78 5.54 -5.74 -7.34
N ALA A 79 4.66 -6.46 -6.64
CA ALA A 79 3.62 -7.26 -7.27
C ALA A 79 2.60 -6.38 -8.03
N ALA A 80 2.23 -5.23 -7.48
CA ALA A 80 1.35 -4.27 -8.13
C ALA A 80 1.92 -3.76 -9.47
N VAL A 81 3.18 -3.35 -9.50
CA VAL A 81 3.85 -2.90 -10.73
C VAL A 81 4.01 -4.06 -11.74
N ALA A 82 4.38 -5.26 -11.27
CA ALA A 82 4.48 -6.43 -12.13
C ALA A 82 3.12 -6.76 -12.77
N ARG A 83 2.02 -6.69 -12.01
CA ARG A 83 0.65 -6.90 -12.55
C ARG A 83 0.22 -5.77 -13.49
N ALA A 84 0.61 -4.54 -13.21
CA ALA A 84 0.36 -3.40 -14.09
C ALA A 84 1.05 -3.54 -15.46
N LEU A 85 2.24 -4.14 -15.50
CA LEU A 85 3.00 -4.39 -16.73
C LEU A 85 2.59 -5.68 -17.45
N ALA A 86 2.00 -6.65 -16.73
CA ALA A 86 1.59 -7.95 -17.28
C ALA A 86 0.19 -7.98 -17.91
N GLY A 87 -0.60 -6.91 -17.76
CA GLY A 87 -1.82 -6.66 -18.52
C GLY A 87 -1.60 -5.55 -19.55
#